data_AF-A0A5B2VFJ7-F1
#
_entry.id   AF-A0A5B2VFJ7-F1
#
_cell.length_a   1.000
_cell.length_b   1.000
_cell.length_c   1.000
_cell.angle_alpha   90.00
_cell.angle_beta   90.00
_cell.angle_gamma   90.00
#
_symmetry.space_group_name_H-M   'P 1'
#
loop_
_entity.id
_entity.type
_entity.pdbx_description
1 polymer ?
#
loop_
_entity_poly.entity_id
_entity_poly.type
_entity_poly.pdbx_seq_one_letter_code
_entity_poly.pdbx_strand_id
1 'polypeptide(L)'
;MRVLAVSIIATSLLVSTWAGAREIRSRELIPGAPNVLELERKGSYQNRYGEDVQAPSRRIGGGVPEGATARCRDDTYSFSHSRSGTCSRHGGVSAWLR
;
A
#
# COMPACT_ATOMS: atom_id res chain seq x y z
N MET A 1 -67.07 -15.82 31.88
CA MET A 1 -67.05 -14.83 30.78
C MET A 1 -66.45 -13.54 31.31
N ARG A 2 -65.58 -12.86 30.54
CA ARG A 2 -64.68 -11.75 30.99
C ARG A 2 -63.64 -12.26 32.02
N VAL A 3 -62.37 -11.86 32.08
CA VAL A 3 -61.53 -10.82 31.45
C VAL A 3 -60.20 -11.48 30.98
N LEU A 4 -59.29 -10.94 30.15
CA LEU A 4 -59.20 -9.72 29.33
C LEU A 4 -58.23 -9.99 28.13
N ALA A 5 -57.88 -8.97 27.33
CA ALA A 5 -56.79 -9.05 26.34
C ALA A 5 -55.52 -8.32 26.83
N VAL A 6 -54.34 -8.91 26.64
CA VAL A 6 -53.04 -8.21 26.77
C VAL A 6 -52.08 -8.72 25.69
N SER A 7 -51.83 -7.89 24.68
CA SER A 7 -50.73 -8.10 23.72
C SER A 7 -49.43 -7.60 24.33
N ILE A 8 -48.37 -8.41 24.32
CA ILE A 8 -47.00 -7.94 24.58
C ILE A 8 -46.13 -8.36 23.40
N ILE A 9 -45.72 -7.38 22.60
CA ILE A 9 -44.74 -7.56 21.53
C ILE A 9 -43.36 -7.58 22.21
N ALA A 10 -42.79 -8.77 22.38
CA ALA A 10 -41.42 -8.92 22.89
C ALA A 10 -40.43 -8.54 21.79
N THR A 11 -39.81 -7.37 21.97
CA THR A 11 -38.83 -6.78 21.04
C THR A 11 -37.42 -7.37 21.22
N SER A 12 -36.56 -7.13 20.23
CA SER A 12 -35.10 -7.03 20.38
C SER A 12 -34.26 -8.31 20.59
N LEU A 13 -33.90 -8.99 19.49
CA LEU A 13 -32.57 -9.64 19.36
C LEU A 13 -31.97 -9.44 17.95
N LEU A 14 -31.76 -8.19 17.55
CA LEU A 14 -30.84 -7.85 16.46
C LEU A 14 -29.39 -7.97 16.96
N VAL A 15 -28.89 -9.20 17.09
CA VAL A 15 -27.47 -9.45 17.42
C VAL A 15 -26.64 -9.31 16.15
N SER A 16 -26.34 -8.05 15.80
CA SER A 16 -25.53 -7.68 14.65
C SER A 16 -24.04 -7.89 14.92
N THR A 17 -23.56 -9.14 14.90
CA THR A 17 -22.14 -9.47 14.99
C THR A 17 -21.41 -9.21 13.67
N TRP A 18 -21.16 -7.94 13.36
CA TRP A 18 -20.25 -7.50 12.28
C TRP A 18 -18.77 -7.74 12.64
N ALA A 19 -18.43 -8.94 13.12
CA ALA A 19 -17.07 -9.37 13.41
C ALA A 19 -16.36 -9.80 12.11
N GLY A 20 -16.01 -8.84 11.26
CA GLY A 20 -15.38 -9.19 9.97
C GLY A 20 -15.17 -8.07 8.95
N ALA A 21 -15.54 -6.82 9.25
CA ALA A 21 -15.10 -5.69 8.43
C ALA A 21 -13.58 -5.51 8.59
N ARG A 22 -12.81 -6.23 7.77
CA ARG A 22 -11.38 -5.98 7.58
C ARG A 22 -11.27 -4.59 7.01
N GLU A 23 -10.97 -3.63 7.88
CA GLU A 23 -10.81 -2.24 7.52
C GLU A 23 -9.78 -2.16 6.38
N ILE A 24 -10.25 -1.79 5.19
CA ILE A 24 -9.39 -1.36 4.10
C ILE A 24 -8.81 -0.05 4.61
N ARG A 25 -7.74 -0.14 5.40
CA ARG A 25 -7.00 1.01 5.87
C ARG A 25 -6.44 1.67 4.62
N SER A 26 -7.16 2.70 4.17
CA SER A 26 -6.73 3.64 3.14
C SER A 26 -5.28 3.93 3.42
N ARG A 27 -4.39 3.43 2.57
CA ARG A 27 -2.97 3.61 2.81
C ARG A 27 -2.72 5.09 2.61
N GLU A 28 -2.45 5.78 3.72
CA GLU A 28 -2.08 7.19 3.77
C GLU A 28 -1.20 7.51 2.56
N LEU A 29 -1.51 8.59 1.82
CA LEU A 29 -0.55 9.13 0.87
C LEU A 29 0.63 9.67 1.69
N ILE A 30 1.60 8.81 1.98
CA ILE A 30 2.83 9.21 2.66
C ILE A 30 3.49 10.28 1.78
N PRO A 31 3.71 11.50 2.29
CA PRO A 31 4.33 12.57 1.50
C PRO A 31 5.69 12.11 0.94
N GLY A 32 5.84 12.15 -0.38
CA GLY A 32 7.04 11.66 -1.09
C GLY A 32 7.00 10.20 -1.56
N ALA A 33 5.90 9.47 -1.34
CA ALA A 33 5.67 8.19 -2.00
C ALA A 33 5.48 8.36 -3.53
N PRO A 34 5.99 7.45 -4.37
CA PRO A 34 5.85 7.56 -5.83
C PRO A 34 4.40 7.36 -6.27
N ASN A 35 3.98 8.06 -7.33
CA ASN A 35 2.68 7.83 -7.97
C ASN A 35 2.66 6.47 -8.68
N VAL A 36 2.20 5.44 -7.97
CA VAL A 36 2.14 4.04 -8.44
C VAL A 36 1.26 3.82 -9.67
N LEU A 37 0.39 4.77 -10.02
CA LEU A 37 -0.41 4.68 -11.25
C LEU A 37 0.43 4.91 -12.50
N GLU A 38 1.51 5.70 -12.38
CA GLU A 38 2.43 6.04 -13.46
C GLU A 38 3.63 5.07 -13.56
N LEU A 39 3.59 3.96 -12.82
CA LEU A 39 4.63 2.93 -12.80
C LEU A 39 4.22 1.68 -13.57
N GLU A 40 5.13 1.13 -14.38
CA GLU A 40 4.92 -0.15 -15.08
C GLU A 40 4.69 -1.30 -14.09
N ARG A 41 5.54 -1.40 -13.06
CA ARG A 41 5.41 -2.33 -11.93
C ARG A 41 4.82 -1.59 -10.73
N LYS A 42 3.72 -2.11 -10.19
CA LYS A 42 2.93 -1.52 -9.08
C LYS A 42 3.06 -2.28 -7.74
N GLY A 43 4.02 -3.19 -7.63
CA GLY A 43 4.27 -3.96 -6.41
C GLY A 43 5.22 -3.27 -5.45
N SER A 44 5.16 -3.62 -4.17
CA SER A 44 6.04 -3.15 -3.10
C SER A 44 6.78 -4.30 -2.40
N TYR A 45 7.67 -3.96 -1.48
CA TYR A 45 8.31 -4.90 -0.56
C TYR A 45 8.52 -4.24 0.81
N GLN A 46 8.51 -5.02 1.90
CA GLN A 46 8.99 -4.51 3.19
C GLN A 46 10.52 -4.54 3.23
N ASN A 47 11.12 -3.44 3.66
CA ASN A 47 12.56 -3.37 3.93
C ASN A 47 12.88 -3.84 5.36
N ARG A 48 14.18 -3.83 5.72
CA ARG A 48 14.67 -4.27 7.04
C ARG A 48 14.20 -3.42 8.24
N TYR A 49 13.59 -2.26 7.99
CA TYR A 49 13.04 -1.35 8.99
C TYR A 49 11.51 -1.51 9.13
N GLY A 50 10.89 -2.44 8.38
CA GLY A 50 9.44 -2.66 8.34
C GLY A 50 8.68 -1.69 7.44
N GLU A 51 9.38 -0.77 6.77
CA GLU A 51 8.78 0.18 5.83
C GLU A 51 8.40 -0.54 4.54
N ASP A 52 7.19 -0.29 4.03
CA ASP A 52 6.78 -0.73 2.70
C ASP A 52 7.30 0.24 1.65
N VAL A 53 8.16 -0.27 0.77
CA VAL A 53 8.85 0.49 -0.27
C VAL A 53 8.39 -0.02 -1.64
N GLN A 54 8.08 0.91 -2.53
CA GLN A 54 7.77 0.60 -3.93
C GLN A 54 8.92 -0.19 -4.59
N ALA A 55 8.61 -1.33 -5.21
CA ALA A 55 9.60 -2.16 -5.88
C ALA A 55 10.16 -1.43 -7.12
N PRO A 56 11.44 -1.68 -7.52
CA PRO A 56 12.05 -0.99 -8.65
C PRO A 56 11.22 -1.08 -9.92
N SER A 57 11.03 0.05 -10.59
CA SER A 57 10.04 0.20 -11.66
C SER A 57 10.46 1.25 -12.69
N ARG A 58 9.87 1.24 -13.88
CA ARG A 58 10.02 2.29 -14.90
C ARG A 58 8.74 3.15 -14.93
N ARG A 59 8.90 4.42 -15.25
CA ARG A 59 7.78 5.35 -15.44
C ARG A 59 7.12 5.10 -16.80
N ILE A 60 5.79 5.08 -16.84
CA ILE A 60 5.00 5.02 -18.07
C ILE A 60 5.29 6.29 -18.88
N GLY A 61 5.61 6.14 -20.17
CA GLY A 61 6.09 7.25 -21.00
C GLY A 61 7.54 7.67 -20.75
N GLY A 62 8.27 6.97 -19.88
CA GLY A 62 9.69 7.22 -19.60
C GLY A 62 9.97 8.42 -18.70
N GLY A 63 11.25 8.76 -18.60
CA GLY A 63 11.77 9.72 -17.61
C GLY A 63 11.99 9.09 -16.23
N VAL A 64 12.35 9.94 -15.27
CA VAL A 64 12.55 9.57 -13.86
C VAL A 64 11.18 9.62 -13.15
N PRO A 65 10.72 8.55 -12.48
CA PRO A 65 9.54 8.62 -11.63
C PRO A 65 9.77 9.49 -10.40
N GLU A 66 8.74 10.25 -10.02
CA GLU A 66 8.70 10.94 -8.73
C GLU A 66 8.99 9.95 -7.59
N GLY A 67 9.67 10.40 -6.53
CA GLY A 67 10.05 9.53 -5.41
C GLY A 67 11.26 8.61 -5.66
N ALA A 68 11.75 8.42 -6.89
CA ALA A 68 12.92 7.57 -7.16
C ALA A 68 14.22 8.09 -6.52
N THR A 69 14.95 7.24 -5.76
CA THR A 69 16.24 7.57 -5.12
C THR A 69 17.46 7.19 -5.96
N ALA A 70 17.32 6.21 -6.86
CA ALA A 70 18.41 5.72 -7.70
C ALA A 70 17.91 5.19 -9.05
N ARG A 71 18.78 5.24 -10.06
CA ARG A 71 18.67 4.45 -11.31
C ARG A 71 19.51 3.19 -11.17
N CYS A 72 18.96 2.03 -11.50
CA CYS A 72 19.67 0.76 -11.55
C CYS A 72 20.39 0.58 -12.89
N ARG A 73 21.17 -0.51 -13.07
CA ARG A 73 21.82 -0.81 -14.37
C ARG A 73 20.89 -1.44 -15.41
N ASP A 74 19.72 -1.93 -15.01
CA ASP A 74 18.67 -2.44 -15.90
C ASP A 74 17.62 -1.38 -16.30
N ASP A 75 17.96 -0.10 -16.13
CA ASP A 75 17.11 1.07 -16.36
C ASP A 75 15.81 1.14 -15.54
N THR A 76 15.64 0.28 -14.52
CA THR A 76 14.63 0.50 -13.49
C THR A 76 15.07 1.57 -12.49
N TYR A 77 14.11 2.21 -11.85
CA TYR A 77 14.32 3.19 -10.79
C TYR A 77 13.97 2.58 -9.43
N SER A 78 14.85 2.73 -8.45
CA SER A 78 14.63 2.29 -7.08
C SER A 78 14.06 3.42 -6.22
N PHE A 79 13.25 3.04 -5.24
CA PHE A 79 12.63 3.94 -4.25
C PHE A 79 13.17 3.69 -2.83
N SER A 80 14.25 2.91 -2.70
CA SER A 80 14.84 2.55 -1.41
C SER A 80 15.46 3.75 -0.71
N HIS A 81 15.13 3.95 0.56
CA HIS A 81 15.75 4.96 1.43
C HIS A 81 17.18 4.57 1.89
N SER A 82 17.58 3.31 1.73
CA SER A 82 18.92 2.84 2.08
C SER A 82 19.85 2.76 0.86
N ARG A 83 21.15 2.93 1.08
CA ARG A 83 22.18 2.70 0.04
C ARG A 83 22.64 1.24 -0.02
N SER A 84 22.58 0.52 1.09
CA SER A 84 23.08 -0.84 1.23
C SER A 84 22.20 -1.85 0.48
N GLY A 85 22.76 -2.52 -0.52
CA GLY A 85 22.05 -3.55 -1.32
C GLY A 85 21.08 -3.00 -2.38
N THR A 86 20.95 -1.69 -2.52
CA THR A 86 20.08 -1.06 -3.52
C THR A 86 20.51 -1.43 -4.94
N CYS A 87 19.53 -1.73 -5.79
CA CYS A 87 19.72 -2.28 -7.13
C CYS A 87 20.56 -3.58 -7.22
N SER A 88 20.85 -4.30 -6.11
CA SER A 88 21.66 -5.54 -6.13
C SER A 88 21.12 -6.60 -7.10
N ARG A 89 19.79 -6.80 -7.12
CA ARG A 89 19.07 -7.68 -8.06
C ARG A 89 18.98 -7.14 -9.50
N HIS A 90 19.44 -5.91 -9.72
CA HIS A 90 19.30 -5.11 -10.94
C HIS A 90 20.67 -4.64 -11.47
N GLY A 91 21.72 -5.44 -11.22
CA GLY A 91 23.08 -5.18 -11.66
C GLY A 91 23.85 -4.10 -10.88
N GLY A 92 23.29 -3.57 -9.79
CA GLY A 92 23.82 -2.45 -9.02
C GLY A 92 23.27 -1.09 -9.47
N VAL A 93 23.67 -0.03 -8.76
CA VAL A 93 23.25 1.35 -9.05
C VAL A 93 24.09 1.90 -10.22
N SER A 94 23.43 2.55 -11.17
CA SER A 94 24.08 3.33 -12.24
C SER A 94 24.23 4.80 -11.84
N ALA A 95 23.21 5.39 -11.22
CA ALA A 95 23.25 6.75 -10.69
C ALA A 95 22.38 6.90 -9.42
N TRP A 96 22.84 7.73 -8.48
CA TRP A 96 22.01 8.22 -7.38
C TRP A 96 21.30 9.50 -7.82
N LEU A 97 20.05 9.67 -7.42
CA LEU A 97 19.18 10.78 -7.85
C LEU A 97 18.91 11.78 -6.71
N ARG A 98 19.49 11.52 -5.54
CA ARG A 98 19.48 12.30 -4.30
C ARG A 98 20.79 12.03 -3.55
#